data_AF-A0A1H0S393-F1
#
_entry.id   AF-A0A1H0S393-F1
#
_cell.length_a   1.000
_cell.length_b   1.000
_cell.length_c   1.000
_cell.angle_alpha   90.00
_cell.angle_beta   90.00
_cell.angle_gamma   90.00
#
_symmetry.space_group_name_H-M   'P 1'
#
loop_
_entity.id
_entity.type
_entity.pdbx_description
1 polymer ?
#
loop_
_entity_poly.entity_id
_entity_poly.type
_entity_poly.pdbx_seq_one_letter_code
_entity_poly.pdbx_strand_id
1 'polypeptide(L)'
;MRQCLGRTRGQGRCKRMGSWWLFCAEHRSLKLAARSVAALSVVSGVATLLGWYSITPDNVWSVFYAPQRSMMEVIESASIEGVKYTRPSSENVVAKVMSRAGLDDSSPLTESNFLFTLVSPFKPFTMDTIFRGDGCRLLGKGKGLSDDARYGYIDIVGVSCVDDRGIGYELHASASRRLGFVTNVGDLASRGVRVVKDREGHTLRQSDNVMIRFDLPVAALSEVGRTR
;
A
#
# COMPACT_ATOMS: atom_id res chain seq x y z
N MET A 1 23.82 13.45 32.45
CA MET A 1 24.13 12.31 31.55
C MET A 1 22.89 12.02 30.72
N ARG A 2 22.98 12.03 29.38
CA ARG A 2 21.84 11.72 28.50
C ARG A 2 22.11 10.37 27.82
N GLN A 3 21.33 9.34 28.17
CA GLN A 3 21.36 8.03 27.54
C GLN A 3 20.37 8.00 26.37
N CYS A 4 20.82 7.57 25.19
CA CYS A 4 19.93 7.22 24.08
C CYS A 4 19.60 5.72 24.14
N LEU A 5 18.32 5.39 24.31
CA LEU A 5 17.78 4.03 24.25
C LEU A 5 17.50 3.62 22.81
N GLY A 6 18.55 3.26 22.05
CA GLY A 6 18.42 2.58 20.77
C GLY A 6 18.41 1.07 20.97
N ARG A 7 17.24 0.42 20.84
CA ARG A 7 17.09 -1.05 20.93
C ARG A 7 16.85 -1.60 19.52
N THR A 8 17.82 -2.32 18.95
CA THR A 8 17.60 -3.10 17.72
C THR A 8 16.80 -4.37 18.07
N ARG A 9 15.95 -4.83 17.15
CA ARG A 9 14.94 -5.88 17.36
C ARG A 9 15.50 -7.31 17.48
N GLY A 10 16.80 -7.47 17.74
CA GLY A 10 17.46 -8.75 18.01
C GLY A 10 18.42 -8.59 19.18
N GLN A 11 18.40 -9.51 20.14
CA GLN A 11 19.24 -9.50 21.36
C GLN A 11 20.74 -9.67 21.06
N GLY A 12 21.36 -8.65 20.48
CA GLY A 12 22.81 -8.57 20.34
C GLY A 12 23.27 -7.15 20.61
N ARG A 13 24.03 -6.93 21.70
CA ARG A 13 24.77 -5.69 21.89
C ARG A 13 25.64 -5.47 20.65
N CYS A 14 25.52 -4.30 20.01
CA CYS A 14 26.33 -3.93 18.85
C CYS A 14 27.82 -4.00 19.24
N LYS A 15 28.55 -5.02 18.76
CA LYS A 15 29.98 -5.25 19.08
C LYS A 15 30.93 -4.42 18.19
N ARG A 16 30.61 -3.15 17.93
CA ARG A 16 31.53 -2.25 17.21
C ARG A 16 32.14 -1.22 18.16
N MET A 17 33.46 -1.25 18.28
CA MET A 17 34.25 -0.19 18.94
C MET A 17 34.37 1.00 17.99
N GLY A 18 33.84 2.15 18.40
CA GLY A 18 33.90 3.41 17.67
C GLY A 18 33.26 4.55 18.49
N SER A 19 33.58 5.80 18.18
CA SER A 19 33.07 6.96 18.90
C SER A 19 31.57 7.15 18.66
N TRP A 20 30.77 6.94 19.72
CA TRP A 20 29.30 6.88 19.70
C TRP A 20 28.59 8.14 19.17
N TRP A 21 29.25 9.30 19.17
CA TRP A 21 28.70 10.54 18.60
C TRP A 21 28.49 10.47 17.09
N LEU A 22 29.34 9.75 16.37
CA LEU A 22 29.22 9.57 14.91
C LEU A 22 27.99 8.71 14.57
N PHE A 23 27.63 7.75 15.42
CA PHE A 23 26.47 6.86 15.20
C PHE A 23 25.13 7.59 15.34
N CYS A 24 25.01 8.48 16.34
CA CYS A 24 23.84 9.33 16.49
C CYS A 24 23.75 10.38 15.36
N ALA A 25 24.89 10.89 14.88
CA ALA A 25 24.95 11.81 13.75
C ALA A 25 24.52 11.13 12.45
N GLU A 26 24.96 9.89 12.18
CA GLU A 26 24.53 9.08 11.03
C GLU A 26 23.05 8.70 11.09
N HIS A 27 22.54 8.31 12.25
CA HIS A 27 21.09 8.03 12.37
C HIS A 27 20.25 9.31 12.28
N ARG A 28 20.76 10.45 12.75
CA ARG A 28 20.11 11.75 12.63
C ARG A 28 20.15 12.24 11.19
N SER A 29 21.26 12.04 10.47
CA SER A 29 21.39 12.37 9.05
C SER A 29 20.56 11.44 8.18
N LEU A 30 20.48 10.14 8.48
CA LEU A 30 19.55 9.21 7.83
C LEU A 30 18.09 9.56 8.09
N LYS A 31 17.74 9.99 9.31
CA LYS A 31 16.38 10.48 9.62
C LYS A 31 16.09 11.82 8.93
N LEU A 32 17.07 12.70 8.81
CA LEU A 32 16.94 13.97 8.08
C LEU A 32 16.84 13.74 6.58
N ALA A 33 17.64 12.83 6.01
CA ALA A 33 17.59 12.41 4.62
C ALA A 33 16.27 11.69 4.31
N ALA A 34 15.80 10.81 5.19
CA ALA A 34 14.48 10.17 5.05
C ALA A 34 13.35 11.19 5.17
N ARG A 35 13.49 12.22 6.01
CA ARG A 35 12.53 13.33 6.11
C ARG A 35 12.55 14.24 4.90
N SER A 36 13.71 14.52 4.29
CA SER A 36 13.79 15.33 3.08
C SER A 36 13.33 14.56 1.83
N VAL A 37 13.58 13.25 1.76
CA VAL A 37 12.99 12.37 0.73
C VAL A 37 11.46 12.27 0.92
N ALA A 38 10.98 12.14 2.16
CA ALA A 38 9.55 12.17 2.45
C ALA A 38 8.91 13.53 2.13
N ALA A 39 9.59 14.66 2.41
CA ALA A 39 9.09 15.98 2.06
C ALA A 39 8.98 16.21 0.53
N LEU A 40 9.86 15.57 -0.25
CA LEU A 40 9.78 15.58 -1.72
C LEU A 40 8.70 14.62 -2.25
N SER A 41 8.39 13.52 -1.56
CA SER A 41 7.29 12.62 -1.96
C SER A 41 5.89 13.14 -1.55
N VAL A 42 5.79 13.98 -0.54
CA VAL A 42 4.51 14.61 -0.12
C VAL A 42 3.92 15.52 -1.22
N VAL A 43 4.74 16.09 -2.10
CA VAL A 43 4.25 16.89 -3.25
C VAL A 43 3.55 16.00 -4.30
N SER A 44 4.01 14.76 -4.49
CA SER A 44 3.31 13.72 -5.27
C SER A 44 2.02 13.25 -4.57
N GLY A 45 2.03 13.25 -3.24
CA GLY A 45 0.87 12.89 -2.41
C GLY A 45 -0.38 13.73 -2.67
N VAL A 46 -0.25 15.02 -2.99
CA VAL A 46 -1.42 15.89 -3.27
C VAL A 46 -1.98 15.67 -4.68
N ALA A 47 -1.11 15.51 -5.68
CA ALA A 47 -1.54 15.22 -7.05
C ALA A 47 -2.23 13.84 -7.17
N THR A 48 -1.77 12.85 -6.38
CA THR A 48 -2.41 11.52 -6.30
C THR A 48 -3.77 11.53 -5.58
N LEU A 49 -4.06 12.52 -4.72
CA LEU A 49 -5.39 12.68 -4.14
C LEU A 49 -6.42 13.15 -5.17
N LEU A 50 -6.01 13.82 -6.25
CA LEU A 50 -6.92 14.33 -7.29
C LEU A 50 -7.18 13.31 -8.41
N GLY A 51 -6.19 12.49 -8.78
CA GLY A 51 -6.40 11.29 -9.62
C GLY A 51 -7.29 10.22 -8.96
N TRP A 52 -7.66 10.40 -7.70
CA TRP A 52 -8.54 9.53 -6.96
C TRP A 52 -10.02 9.66 -7.39
N TYR A 53 -10.46 10.87 -7.75
CA TYR A 53 -11.86 11.11 -8.11
C TYR A 53 -12.33 10.34 -9.34
N SER A 54 -11.43 9.94 -10.25
CA SER A 54 -11.78 9.17 -11.45
C SER A 54 -12.07 7.68 -11.19
N ILE A 55 -11.68 7.14 -10.02
CA ILE A 55 -11.70 5.68 -9.76
C ILE A 55 -12.63 5.32 -8.61
N THR A 56 -12.95 6.26 -7.73
CA THR A 56 -14.02 6.07 -6.76
C THR A 56 -15.36 6.40 -7.39
N PRO A 57 -16.29 5.44 -7.52
CA PRO A 57 -17.68 5.78 -7.78
C PRO A 57 -18.22 6.75 -6.69
N ASP A 58 -19.22 7.57 -7.04
CA ASP A 58 -19.70 8.68 -6.20
C ASP A 58 -20.22 8.26 -4.81
N ASN A 59 -20.36 6.96 -4.55
CA ASN A 59 -20.91 6.36 -3.34
C ASN A 59 -19.90 5.57 -2.47
N VAL A 60 -18.60 5.55 -2.78
CA VAL A 60 -17.64 4.68 -2.05
C VAL A 60 -17.51 5.07 -0.56
N TRP A 61 -17.72 6.34 -0.22
CA TRP A 61 -17.56 6.85 1.14
C TRP A 61 -18.59 6.32 2.15
N SER A 62 -19.74 5.82 1.70
CA SER A 62 -20.76 5.26 2.60
C SER A 62 -20.53 3.78 2.99
N VAL A 63 -19.48 3.15 2.46
CA VAL A 63 -19.23 1.70 2.62
C VAL A 63 -17.91 1.38 3.33
N PHE A 64 -17.15 2.41 3.73
CA PHE A 64 -15.91 2.22 4.48
C PHE A 64 -16.12 2.27 5.98
N TYR A 65 -15.33 1.44 6.66
CA TYR A 65 -15.19 1.49 8.11
C TYR A 65 -14.44 2.74 8.56
N ALA A 66 -14.66 3.15 9.81
CA ALA A 66 -14.04 4.36 10.33
C ALA A 66 -12.51 4.23 10.28
N PRO A 67 -11.80 5.22 9.69
CA PRO A 67 -10.35 5.15 9.57
C PRO A 67 -9.69 5.21 10.95
N GLN A 68 -8.75 4.30 11.22
CA GLN A 68 -7.97 4.27 12.46
C GLN A 68 -6.83 5.30 12.44
N ARG A 69 -6.37 5.68 11.25
CA ARG A 69 -5.35 6.69 10.97
C ARG A 69 -5.80 7.60 9.85
N SER A 70 -5.28 8.82 9.83
CA SER A 70 -5.53 9.72 8.71
C SER A 70 -4.92 9.16 7.43
N MET A 71 -5.52 9.51 6.30
CA MET A 71 -5.06 9.06 4.99
C MET A 71 -3.62 9.49 4.69
N MET A 72 -3.27 10.71 5.10
CA MET A 72 -1.92 11.26 5.00
C MET A 72 -0.91 10.45 5.84
N GLU A 73 -1.26 10.06 7.08
CA GLU A 73 -0.38 9.22 7.90
C GLU A 73 -0.12 7.84 7.27
N VAL A 74 -1.13 7.26 6.61
CA VAL A 74 -0.96 5.97 5.92
C VAL A 74 -0.02 6.12 4.72
N ILE A 75 -0.16 7.21 3.96
CA ILE A 75 0.71 7.54 2.82
C ILE A 75 2.15 7.71 3.30
N GLU A 76 2.39 8.59 4.27
CA GLU A 76 3.73 8.83 4.81
C GLU A 76 4.36 7.53 5.34
N SER A 77 3.58 6.72 6.06
CA SER A 77 4.03 5.40 6.53
C SER A 77 4.40 4.48 5.37
N ALA A 78 3.63 4.47 4.29
CA ALA A 78 3.90 3.67 3.10
C ALA A 78 5.21 4.12 2.40
N SER A 79 5.43 5.43 2.24
CA SER A 79 6.65 5.97 1.64
C SER A 79 7.89 5.62 2.48
N ILE A 80 7.81 5.75 3.81
CA ILE A 80 8.91 5.41 4.72
C ILE A 80 9.21 3.91 4.70
N GLU A 81 8.19 3.06 4.75
CA GLU A 81 8.36 1.61 4.70
C GLU A 81 8.80 1.11 3.32
N GLY A 82 8.49 1.87 2.28
CA GLY A 82 8.85 1.63 0.89
C GLY A 82 10.36 1.63 0.64
N VAL A 83 11.13 2.38 1.44
CA VAL A 83 12.59 2.53 1.29
C VAL A 83 13.35 1.19 1.31
N LYS A 84 12.80 0.17 1.98
CA LYS A 84 13.42 -1.17 2.02
C LYS A 84 13.20 -2.01 0.76
N TYR A 85 12.30 -1.59 -0.13
CA TYR A 85 11.99 -2.27 -1.38
C TYR A 85 12.68 -1.56 -2.54
N THR A 86 13.74 -2.16 -3.08
CA THR A 86 14.54 -1.55 -4.15
C THR A 86 14.28 -2.13 -5.53
N ARG A 87 13.67 -3.32 -5.60
CA ARG A 87 13.40 -4.04 -6.85
C ARG A 87 11.96 -3.78 -7.30
N PRO A 88 11.74 -3.12 -8.44
CA PRO A 88 10.40 -2.99 -9.01
C PRO A 88 9.91 -4.32 -9.56
N SER A 89 8.59 -4.46 -9.62
CA SER A 89 7.91 -5.68 -10.05
C SER A 89 6.62 -5.33 -10.80
N SER A 90 6.24 -6.15 -11.78
CA SER A 90 4.96 -6.09 -12.51
C SER A 90 3.96 -7.15 -12.04
N GLU A 91 4.41 -8.13 -11.24
CA GLU A 91 3.63 -9.31 -10.87
C GLU A 91 3.12 -9.25 -9.44
N ASN A 92 3.97 -8.78 -8.53
CA ASN A 92 3.66 -8.72 -7.10
C ASN A 92 4.17 -7.42 -6.53
N VAL A 93 3.33 -6.72 -5.77
CA VAL A 93 3.68 -5.47 -5.09
C VAL A 93 3.23 -5.51 -3.65
N VAL A 94 3.99 -4.86 -2.78
CA VAL A 94 3.59 -4.62 -1.39
C VAL A 94 2.78 -3.33 -1.34
N ALA A 95 1.66 -3.38 -0.64
CA ALA A 95 0.77 -2.26 -0.45
C ALA A 95 0.33 -2.17 1.01
N LYS A 96 -0.12 -0.98 1.43
CA LYS A 96 -0.63 -0.70 2.77
C LYS A 96 -2.11 -0.42 2.70
N VAL A 97 -2.85 -0.92 3.68
CA VAL A 97 -4.31 -0.72 3.75
C VAL A 97 -4.59 0.73 4.12
N MET A 98 -5.27 1.44 3.21
CA MET A 98 -5.61 2.85 3.35
C MET A 98 -7.06 3.03 3.79
N SER A 99 -7.97 2.33 3.10
CA SER A 99 -9.37 2.23 3.50
C SER A 99 -9.78 0.77 3.52
N ARG A 100 -10.71 0.43 4.42
CA ARG A 100 -11.09 -0.95 4.71
C ARG A 100 -12.61 -1.08 4.83
N ALA A 101 -13.12 -2.24 4.50
CA ALA A 101 -14.50 -2.64 4.72
C ALA A 101 -14.56 -3.96 5.51
N GLY A 102 -15.76 -4.36 5.89
CA GLY A 102 -16.02 -5.70 6.43
C GLY A 102 -15.94 -6.77 5.36
N LEU A 103 -15.67 -8.01 5.78
CA LEU A 103 -15.76 -9.19 4.92
C LEU A 103 -16.85 -10.17 5.37
N ASP A 104 -17.56 -9.85 6.46
CA ASP A 104 -18.58 -10.72 7.03
C ASP A 104 -19.85 -10.80 6.19
N ASP A 105 -20.20 -9.71 5.50
CA ASP A 105 -21.40 -9.65 4.68
C ASP A 105 -21.03 -9.86 3.22
N SER A 106 -21.25 -11.08 2.72
CA SER A 106 -21.00 -11.45 1.33
C SER A 106 -22.13 -11.01 0.38
N SER A 107 -23.03 -10.13 0.84
CA SER A 107 -24.14 -9.65 0.03
C SER A 107 -23.62 -8.92 -1.21
N PRO A 108 -24.06 -9.32 -2.42
CA PRO A 108 -23.67 -8.66 -3.67
C PRO A 108 -24.18 -7.21 -3.78
N LEU A 109 -25.04 -6.77 -2.86
CA LEU A 109 -25.61 -5.43 -2.82
C LEU A 109 -24.73 -4.42 -2.06
N THR A 110 -23.83 -4.90 -1.19
CA THR A 110 -22.89 -4.08 -0.43
C THR A 110 -21.48 -4.40 -0.88
N GLU A 111 -20.98 -3.62 -1.84
CA GLU A 111 -19.61 -3.78 -2.34
C GLU A 111 -18.60 -3.45 -1.24
N SER A 112 -18.01 -4.49 -0.63
CA SER A 112 -16.98 -4.36 0.39
C SER A 112 -15.68 -3.86 -0.23
N ASN A 113 -15.55 -2.56 -0.37
CA ASN A 113 -14.42 -1.93 -1.05
C ASN A 113 -13.22 -1.77 -0.09
N PHE A 114 -12.03 -1.97 -0.64
CA PHE A 114 -10.75 -1.74 0.03
C PHE A 114 -9.92 -0.82 -0.82
N LEU A 115 -9.22 0.12 -0.17
CA LEU A 115 -8.26 0.98 -0.86
C LEU A 115 -6.88 0.71 -0.29
N PHE A 116 -5.92 0.51 -1.19
CA PHE A 116 -4.53 0.29 -0.84
C PHE A 116 -3.66 1.39 -1.43
N THR A 117 -2.56 1.68 -0.75
CA THR A 117 -1.49 2.54 -1.27
C THR A 117 -0.23 1.72 -1.48
N LEU A 118 0.48 2.01 -2.56
CA LEU A 118 1.69 1.28 -2.91
C LEU A 118 2.81 1.53 -1.88
N VAL A 119 3.52 0.48 -1.51
CA VAL A 119 4.71 0.53 -0.62
C VAL A 119 5.96 0.18 -1.42
N SER A 120 5.94 -0.92 -2.19
CA SER A 120 7.09 -1.33 -3.01
C SER A 120 7.02 -0.71 -4.41
N PRO A 121 8.16 -0.45 -5.08
CA PRO A 121 8.14 0.05 -6.46
C PRO A 121 7.36 -0.87 -7.42
N PHE A 122 6.56 -0.26 -8.28
CA PHE A 122 5.76 -0.93 -9.30
C PHE A 122 6.24 -0.51 -10.69
N LYS A 123 6.51 -1.48 -11.56
CA LYS A 123 6.92 -1.22 -12.94
C LYS A 123 6.16 -2.16 -13.86
N PRO A 124 5.14 -1.69 -14.59
CA PRO A 124 4.55 -2.45 -15.69
C PRO A 124 5.63 -2.84 -16.70
N PHE A 125 5.60 -4.08 -17.21
CA PHE A 125 6.78 -4.64 -17.90
C PHE A 125 7.07 -3.98 -19.26
N THR A 126 6.10 -3.35 -19.91
CA THR A 126 6.31 -2.62 -21.18
C THR A 126 6.50 -1.12 -21.00
N MET A 127 6.47 -0.61 -19.76
CA MET A 127 6.66 0.81 -19.47
C MET A 127 8.05 1.07 -18.90
N ASP A 128 8.67 2.18 -19.28
CA ASP A 128 9.93 2.62 -18.68
C ASP A 128 9.74 3.30 -17.33
N THR A 129 8.53 3.78 -17.05
CA THR A 129 8.15 4.43 -15.80
C THR A 129 8.14 3.45 -14.63
N ILE A 130 8.80 3.82 -13.54
CA ILE A 130 8.73 3.13 -12.25
C ILE A 130 7.92 3.99 -11.29
N PHE A 131 6.79 3.48 -10.83
CA PHE A 131 5.99 4.13 -9.79
C PHE A 131 6.57 3.76 -8.43
N ARG A 132 6.98 4.78 -7.67
CA ARG A 132 7.57 4.62 -6.34
C ARG A 132 6.48 4.38 -5.29
N GLY A 133 6.88 3.99 -4.08
CA GLY A 133 5.94 3.87 -2.96
C GLY A 133 5.21 5.19 -2.74
N ASP A 134 3.90 5.13 -2.50
CA ASP A 134 2.86 6.18 -2.58
C ASP A 134 2.33 6.59 -3.96
N GLY A 135 3.07 6.30 -5.04
CA GLY A 135 2.71 6.73 -6.39
C GLY A 135 1.53 6.00 -7.02
N CYS A 136 1.04 4.93 -6.39
CA CYS A 136 -0.15 4.20 -6.86
C CYS A 136 -1.17 3.93 -5.75
N ARG A 137 -2.44 3.88 -6.17
CA ARG A 137 -3.59 3.39 -5.40
C ARG A 137 -4.13 2.13 -6.07
N LEU A 138 -4.55 1.17 -5.26
CA LEU A 138 -5.18 -0.06 -5.75
C LEU A 138 -6.56 -0.21 -5.12
N LEU A 139 -7.57 -0.48 -5.95
CA LEU A 139 -8.93 -0.72 -5.53
C LEU A 139 -9.16 -2.23 -5.43
N GLY A 140 -9.57 -2.67 -4.25
CA GLY A 140 -9.95 -4.05 -3.97
C GLY A 140 -11.44 -4.21 -3.69
N LYS A 141 -12.00 -5.34 -4.08
CA LYS A 141 -13.36 -5.78 -3.73
C LYS A 141 -13.30 -7.05 -2.90
N GLY A 142 -13.87 -7.01 -1.70
CA GLY A 142 -14.05 -8.16 -0.83
C GLY A 142 -14.96 -9.20 -1.47
N LYS A 143 -14.58 -10.47 -1.34
CA LYS A 143 -15.31 -11.64 -1.82
C LYS A 143 -15.82 -12.53 -0.69
N GLY A 144 -15.49 -12.18 0.56
CA GLY A 144 -15.87 -12.92 1.75
C GLY A 144 -14.68 -13.52 2.49
N LEU A 145 -14.98 -14.50 3.33
CA LEU A 145 -14.05 -15.17 4.23
C LEU A 145 -13.86 -16.63 3.84
N SER A 146 -12.76 -17.23 4.31
CA SER A 146 -12.61 -18.69 4.36
C SER A 146 -13.59 -19.31 5.35
N ASP A 147 -13.86 -20.61 5.21
CA ASP A 147 -14.78 -21.37 6.09
C ASP A 147 -14.40 -21.28 7.57
N ASP A 148 -13.10 -21.14 7.87
CA ASP A 148 -12.57 -20.99 9.24
C ASP A 148 -12.46 -19.52 9.70
N ALA A 149 -12.91 -18.57 8.88
CA ALA A 149 -12.84 -17.12 9.09
C ALA A 149 -11.43 -16.56 9.39
N ARG A 150 -10.36 -17.31 9.10
CA ARG A 150 -8.98 -16.85 9.31
C ARG A 150 -8.41 -16.06 8.14
N TYR A 151 -8.96 -16.26 6.95
CA TYR A 151 -8.53 -15.60 5.73
C TYR A 151 -9.68 -14.86 5.07
N GLY A 152 -9.34 -13.71 4.49
CA GLY A 152 -10.22 -12.90 3.66
C GLY A 152 -9.80 -12.99 2.20
N TYR A 153 -10.79 -13.00 1.31
CA TYR A 153 -10.58 -12.96 -0.13
C TYR A 153 -10.89 -11.56 -0.65
N ILE A 154 -9.90 -10.91 -1.25
CA ILE A 154 -10.03 -9.56 -1.80
C ILE A 154 -9.42 -9.57 -3.18
N ASP A 155 -10.23 -9.26 -4.18
CA ASP A 155 -9.83 -9.16 -5.57
C ASP A 155 -9.44 -7.72 -5.89
N ILE A 156 -8.33 -7.52 -6.58
CA ILE A 156 -7.92 -6.22 -7.10
C ILE A 156 -8.64 -5.99 -8.43
N VAL A 157 -9.36 -4.87 -8.52
CA VAL A 157 -10.18 -4.53 -9.68
C VAL A 157 -9.72 -3.24 -10.36
N GLY A 158 -8.89 -2.44 -9.71
CA GLY A 158 -8.37 -1.20 -10.28
C GLY A 158 -6.98 -0.85 -9.76
N VAL A 159 -6.18 -0.25 -10.62
CA VAL A 159 -4.88 0.35 -10.32
C VAL A 159 -4.88 1.77 -10.87
N SER A 160 -4.51 2.72 -10.02
CA SER A 160 -4.26 4.12 -10.36
C SER A 160 -2.84 4.44 -10.02
N CYS A 161 -2.13 5.14 -10.89
CA CYS A 161 -0.80 5.61 -10.61
C CYS A 161 -0.61 7.03 -11.11
N VAL A 162 0.26 7.79 -10.46
CA VAL A 162 0.74 9.08 -10.94
C VAL A 162 2.25 9.01 -11.01
N ASP A 163 2.82 9.43 -12.14
CA ASP A 163 4.28 9.49 -12.30
C ASP A 163 4.88 10.78 -11.69
N ASP A 164 6.20 10.86 -11.65
CA ASP A 164 6.93 12.03 -11.12
C ASP A 164 6.66 13.33 -11.91
N ARG A 165 6.01 13.26 -13.09
CA ARG A 165 5.64 14.40 -13.93
C ARG A 165 4.19 14.86 -13.70
N GLY A 166 3.46 14.17 -12.83
CA GLY A 166 2.03 14.42 -12.57
C GLY A 166 1.12 13.87 -13.66
N ILE A 167 1.54 12.85 -14.41
CA ILE A 167 0.70 12.16 -15.40
C ILE A 167 0.05 10.95 -14.72
N GLY A 168 -1.28 10.90 -14.81
CA GLY A 168 -2.12 9.82 -14.31
C GLY A 168 -2.18 8.64 -15.28
N TYR A 169 -2.17 7.45 -14.71
CA TYR A 169 -2.22 6.17 -15.40
C TYR A 169 -3.22 5.23 -14.70
N GLU A 170 -4.03 4.52 -15.46
CA GLU A 170 -5.06 3.64 -14.90
C GLU A 170 -5.11 2.28 -15.59
N LEU A 171 -5.52 1.28 -14.82
CA LEU A 171 -5.88 -0.05 -15.30
C LEU A 171 -7.08 -0.55 -14.50
N HIS A 172 -8.14 -0.92 -15.21
CA HIS A 172 -9.37 -1.43 -14.63
C HIS A 172 -9.63 -2.85 -15.12
N ALA A 173 -10.13 -3.70 -14.24
CA ALA A 173 -10.61 -5.00 -14.63
C ALA A 173 -11.90 -4.85 -15.47
N SER A 174 -12.07 -5.70 -16.48
CA SER A 174 -13.37 -5.83 -17.14
C SER A 174 -14.39 -6.41 -16.14
N ALA A 175 -15.68 -6.13 -16.34
CA ALA A 175 -16.76 -6.32 -15.36
C ALA A 175 -16.83 -7.71 -14.66
N SER A 176 -16.30 -8.77 -15.27
CA SER A 176 -16.28 -10.14 -14.71
C SER A 176 -14.90 -10.66 -14.33
N ARG A 177 -13.84 -9.86 -14.49
CA ARG A 177 -12.46 -10.26 -14.21
C ARG A 177 -11.92 -9.49 -13.01
N ARG A 178 -10.84 -10.01 -12.45
CA ARG A 178 -9.96 -9.29 -11.53
C ARG A 178 -8.60 -9.10 -12.18
N LEU A 179 -7.84 -8.13 -11.70
CA LEU A 179 -6.43 -7.94 -12.07
C LEU A 179 -5.52 -8.84 -11.24
N GLY A 180 -5.95 -9.15 -10.02
CA GLY A 180 -5.17 -9.89 -9.04
C GLY A 180 -5.89 -10.05 -7.71
N PHE A 181 -5.17 -10.40 -6.67
CA PHE A 181 -5.72 -10.64 -5.33
C PHE A 181 -4.74 -10.28 -4.22
N VAL A 182 -5.27 -10.12 -3.01
CA VAL A 182 -4.51 -9.74 -1.81
C VAL A 182 -4.06 -10.98 -1.04
N THR A 183 -2.81 -10.97 -0.58
CA THR A 183 -2.16 -12.04 0.20
C THR A 183 -1.30 -11.46 1.32
N ASN A 184 -0.83 -12.33 2.22
CA ASN A 184 0.18 -11.94 3.21
C ASN A 184 1.54 -11.69 2.53
N VAL A 185 2.30 -10.71 3.03
CA VAL A 185 3.65 -10.44 2.51
C VAL A 185 4.54 -11.67 2.70
N GLY A 186 5.17 -12.12 1.61
CA GLY A 186 6.04 -13.30 1.60
C GLY A 186 5.30 -14.64 1.45
N ASP A 187 3.97 -14.63 1.41
CA ASP A 187 3.16 -15.83 1.19
C ASP A 187 2.81 -15.99 -0.29
N LEU A 188 3.53 -16.87 -0.96
CA LEU A 188 3.35 -17.17 -2.39
C LEU A 188 2.37 -18.33 -2.64
N ALA A 189 1.95 -19.05 -1.60
CA ALA A 189 1.09 -20.23 -1.73
C ALA A 189 -0.39 -19.88 -1.50
N SER A 190 -0.67 -18.97 -0.58
CA SER A 190 -2.05 -18.62 -0.23
C SER A 190 -2.73 -17.75 -1.28
N ARG A 191 -4.06 -17.90 -1.37
CA ARG A 191 -4.95 -17.07 -2.19
C ARG A 191 -5.73 -16.03 -1.38
N GLY A 192 -5.49 -15.97 -0.08
CA GLY A 192 -6.16 -15.05 0.83
C GLY A 192 -5.18 -14.35 1.76
N VAL A 193 -5.68 -13.32 2.42
CA VAL A 193 -4.94 -12.50 3.38
C VAL A 193 -5.46 -12.76 4.79
N ARG A 194 -4.57 -12.75 5.79
CA ARG A 194 -5.00 -12.94 7.17
C ARG A 194 -5.87 -11.76 7.61
N VAL A 195 -7.05 -12.06 8.12
CA VAL A 195 -7.98 -11.05 8.64
C VAL A 195 -7.87 -10.94 10.15
N VAL A 196 -8.41 -9.84 10.67
CA VAL A 196 -8.58 -9.62 12.09
C VAL A 196 -10.04 -9.35 12.36
N LYS A 197 -10.55 -9.90 13.46
CA LYS A 197 -11.89 -9.55 13.96
C LYS A 197 -11.78 -8.33 14.86
N ASP A 198 -12.49 -7.27 14.52
CA ASP A 198 -12.67 -6.11 15.38
C ASP A 198 -14.16 -5.83 15.67
N ARG A 199 -14.51 -4.61 16.08
CA ARG A 199 -15.89 -4.24 16.44
C ARG A 199 -16.82 -4.17 15.23
N GLU A 200 -16.28 -3.90 14.05
CA GLU A 200 -17.06 -3.69 12.82
C GLU A 200 -17.18 -5.01 12.04
N GLY A 201 -16.19 -5.91 12.16
CA GLY A 201 -16.23 -7.24 11.58
C GLY A 201 -14.86 -7.87 11.36
N HIS A 202 -14.79 -8.91 10.52
CA HIS A 202 -13.53 -9.39 9.96
C HIS A 202 -13.06 -8.45 8.86
N THR A 203 -11.84 -7.94 9.01
CA THR A 203 -11.28 -6.93 8.12
C THR A 203 -9.74 -6.94 8.18
N LEU A 204 -9.09 -5.97 7.54
CA LEU A 204 -7.65 -5.75 7.59
C LEU A 204 -7.30 -4.59 8.53
N ARG A 205 -6.10 -4.62 9.13
CA ARG A 205 -5.59 -3.47 9.90
C ARG A 205 -4.92 -2.47 8.94
N GLN A 206 -5.18 -1.18 9.14
CA GLN A 206 -4.47 -0.10 8.42
C GLN A 206 -2.96 -0.06 8.70
N SER A 207 -2.51 -0.65 9.81
CA SER A 207 -1.09 -0.78 10.13
C SER A 207 -0.35 -1.77 9.24
N ASP A 208 -1.06 -2.73 8.65
CA ASP A 208 -0.46 -3.91 8.06
C ASP A 208 -0.15 -3.69 6.58
N ASN A 209 0.97 -4.29 6.16
CA ASN A 209 1.30 -4.40 4.75
C ASN A 209 0.76 -5.72 4.24
N VAL A 210 0.23 -5.66 3.02
CA VAL A 210 -0.25 -6.82 2.27
C VAL A 210 0.54 -6.91 0.97
N MET A 211 0.51 -8.09 0.36
CA MET A 211 1.06 -8.30 -0.97
C MET A 211 -0.09 -8.45 -1.96
N ILE A 212 -0.11 -7.58 -2.96
CA ILE A 212 -0.98 -7.68 -4.10
C ILE A 212 -0.27 -8.51 -5.15
N ARG A 213 -0.91 -9.59 -5.58
CA ARG A 213 -0.43 -10.50 -6.61
C ARG A 213 -1.33 -10.38 -7.82
N PHE A 214 -0.78 -9.95 -8.93
CA PHE A 214 -1.51 -9.89 -10.19
C PHE A 214 -1.63 -11.30 -10.78
N ASP A 215 -2.80 -11.61 -11.36
CA ASP A 215 -3.03 -12.90 -12.01
C ASP A 215 -2.13 -13.07 -13.25
N LEU A 216 -1.77 -11.95 -13.88
CA LEU A 216 -0.79 -11.85 -14.96
C LEU A 216 0.13 -10.64 -14.70
N PRO A 217 1.41 -10.67 -15.13
CA PRO A 217 2.27 -9.50 -15.08
C PRO A 217 1.59 -8.31 -15.75
N VAL A 218 1.51 -7.16 -15.06
CA VAL A 218 0.90 -5.96 -15.63
C VAL A 218 1.78 -5.46 -16.78
N ALA A 219 1.22 -5.43 -17.99
CA ALA A 219 1.92 -4.99 -19.20
C ALA A 219 2.12 -3.49 -19.21
N ALA A 220 1.01 -2.76 -19.24
CA ALA A 220 0.96 -1.32 -19.30
C ALA A 220 -0.24 -0.82 -18.49
N LEU A 221 -0.19 0.47 -18.16
CA LEU A 221 -1.33 1.23 -17.69
C LEU A 221 -1.71 2.24 -18.78
N SER A 222 -2.99 2.54 -18.91
CA SER A 222 -3.48 3.54 -19.86
C SER A 222 -3.25 4.93 -19.31
N GLU A 223 -2.65 5.83 -20.09
CA GLU A 223 -2.54 7.24 -19.71
C GLU A 223 -3.93 7.89 -19.71
N VAL A 224 -4.28 8.57 -18.61
CA VAL A 224 -5.58 9.26 -18.47
C VAL A 224 -5.46 10.79 -18.46
N GLY A 225 -4.23 11.31 -18.45
CA GLY A 225 -3.93 12.74 -18.55
C GLY A 225 -3.22 13.29 -17.33
N ARG A 226 -3.11 14.62 -17.24
CA ARG A 226 -2.34 15.30 -16.19
C ARG A 226 -3.21 15.55 -14.97
N THR A 227 -2.79 15.05 -13.80
CA THR A 227 -3.39 15.40 -12.52
C THR A 227 -2.93 16.80 -12.15
N ARG A 228 -3.85 17.78 -12.16
CA ARG A 228 -3.58 19.19 -11.80
C ARG A 228 -3.38 19.37 -10.30
#